data_AF-A0A6L7WCQ8-F1
#
_entry.id   AF-A0A6L7WCQ8-F1
#
_cell.length_a   1.000
_cell.length_b   1.000
_cell.length_c   1.000
_cell.angle_alpha   90.00
_cell.angle_beta   90.00
_cell.angle_gamma   90.00
#
_symmetry.space_group_name_H-M   'P 1'
#
loop_
_entity.id
_entity.type
_entity.pdbx_description
1 polymer ?
#
loop_
_entity_poly.entity_id
_entity_poly.type
_entity_poly.pdbx_seq_one_letter_code
_entity_poly.pdbx_strand_id
1 'polypeptide(L)'
;MSDLVSHLRSFNRKERFILLSEALGRDILGGAFRGRLGEAIGVAVPDTAFVAMDYHLDWLQMALYLAGTPNPPDSIPKSDVIGSSPQDFNQNQMDVDLLVAFDEGSTTRLVLIEAKMETGWTNDQMSKKAERLRAMFDDPSARGLAEPCFLLLSPRRPQQLNAETWPSWMTRDGEPIWMELRRPAGLRKVTRCGPDGRASATGDFLRIDP
;
A
#
# COMPACT_ATOMS: atom_id res chain seq x y z
N MET A 1 -7.05 20.32 3.61
CA MET A 1 -7.28 18.90 3.91
C MET A 1 -8.61 18.55 3.29
N SER A 2 -8.57 17.79 2.21
CA SER A 2 -9.76 17.32 1.49
C SER A 2 -10.65 16.42 2.35
N ASP A 3 -11.90 16.27 1.92
CA ASP A 3 -12.85 15.32 2.51
C ASP A 3 -12.30 13.89 2.45
N LEU A 4 -11.59 13.54 1.36
CA LEU A 4 -10.96 12.24 1.22
C LEU A 4 -9.90 11.97 2.30
N VAL A 5 -8.96 12.89 2.53
CA VAL A 5 -7.96 12.71 3.60
C VAL A 5 -8.62 12.61 4.98
N SER A 6 -9.71 13.35 5.20
CA SER A 6 -10.49 13.27 6.43
C SER A 6 -11.14 11.89 6.62
N HIS A 7 -11.75 11.33 5.57
CA HIS A 7 -12.30 9.98 5.60
C HIS A 7 -11.22 8.91 5.80
N LEU A 8 -10.10 9.00 5.09
CA LEU A 8 -8.96 8.08 5.25
C LEU A 8 -8.45 8.07 6.70
N ARG A 9 -8.34 9.24 7.32
CA ARG A 9 -7.95 9.35 8.72
C ARG A 9 -8.97 8.68 9.64
N SER A 10 -10.26 8.88 9.40
CA SER A 10 -11.33 8.33 10.24
C SER A 10 -11.42 6.79 10.22
N PHE A 11 -11.05 6.16 9.10
CA PHE A 11 -11.02 4.71 8.97
C PHE A 11 -9.74 4.07 9.49
N ASN A 12 -8.67 4.82 9.72
CA ASN A 12 -7.42 4.27 10.23
C ASN A 12 -7.54 3.77 11.67
N ARG A 13 -7.92 2.51 11.81
CA ARG A 13 -8.11 1.82 13.09
C ARG A 13 -7.04 0.77 13.36
N LYS A 14 -5.89 0.83 12.68
CA LYS A 14 -4.86 -0.21 12.83
C LYS A 14 -4.13 -0.05 14.16
N GLU A 15 -4.33 -1.00 15.06
CA GLU A 15 -3.72 -1.04 16.40
C GLU A 15 -2.20 -0.87 16.38
N ARG A 16 -1.50 -1.55 15.46
CA ARG A 16 -0.04 -1.44 15.30
C ARG A 16 0.41 -0.02 14.95
N PHE A 17 -0.33 0.67 14.10
CA PHE A 17 -0.04 2.06 13.74
C PHE A 17 -0.25 2.98 14.94
N ILE A 18 -1.39 2.85 15.63
CA ILE A 18 -1.72 3.64 16.82
C ILE A 18 -0.65 3.44 17.90
N LEU A 19 -0.27 2.19 18.19
CA LEU A 19 0.76 1.87 19.17
C LEU A 19 2.11 2.52 18.83
N LEU A 20 2.53 2.47 17.56
CA LEU A 20 3.79 3.09 17.13
C LEU A 20 3.74 4.62 17.25
N SER A 21 2.63 5.24 16.89
CA SER A 21 2.43 6.68 17.04
C SER A 21 2.51 7.12 18.51
N GLU A 22 1.85 6.40 19.41
CA GLU A 22 1.91 6.63 20.85
C GLU A 22 3.34 6.44 21.40
N ALA A 23 4.01 5.35 20.99
CA ALA A 23 5.35 5.04 21.46
C ALA A 23 6.42 6.04 20.99
N LEU A 24 6.24 6.63 19.80
CA LEU A 24 7.21 7.57 19.21
C LEU A 24 6.89 9.04 19.50
N GLY A 25 5.67 9.36 19.94
CA GLY A 25 5.22 10.73 20.22
C GLY A 25 5.23 11.65 19.00
N ARG A 26 5.18 11.09 17.77
CA ARG A 26 5.21 11.83 16.50
C ARG A 26 4.65 11.01 15.35
N ASP A 27 4.33 11.69 14.25
CA ASP A 27 3.98 11.06 12.98
C ASP A 27 5.17 10.24 12.41
N ILE A 28 4.83 9.13 11.76
CA ILE A 28 5.79 8.05 11.42
C ILE A 28 6.61 8.35 10.14
N LEU A 29 6.32 9.41 9.39
CA LEU A 29 6.99 9.72 8.12
C LEU A 29 8.16 10.69 8.29
N GLY A 30 9.36 10.14 8.53
CA GLY A 30 10.58 10.95 8.66
C GLY A 30 10.97 11.70 7.37
N GLY A 31 11.51 12.92 7.51
CA GLY A 31 11.86 13.79 6.38
C GLY A 31 12.81 13.17 5.35
N ALA A 32 13.78 12.36 5.79
CA ALA A 32 14.69 11.66 4.88
C ALA A 32 13.99 10.55 4.05
N PHE A 33 12.99 9.88 4.61
CA PHE A 33 12.16 8.93 3.85
C PHE A 33 11.24 9.68 2.89
N ARG A 34 10.62 10.76 3.37
CA ARG A 34 9.75 11.64 2.60
C ARG A 34 10.43 12.20 1.34
N GLY A 35 11.68 12.65 1.44
CA GLY A 35 12.46 13.12 0.30
C GLY A 35 12.67 12.03 -0.77
N ARG A 36 13.13 10.83 -0.37
CA ARG A 36 13.31 9.69 -1.28
C ARG A 36 11.99 9.23 -1.90
N LEU A 37 10.92 9.24 -1.12
CA LEU A 37 9.59 8.91 -1.62
C LEU A 37 9.17 9.91 -2.71
N GLY A 38 9.40 11.20 -2.46
CA GLY A 38 9.10 12.26 -3.42
C GLY A 38 9.90 12.14 -4.72
N GLU A 39 11.19 11.83 -4.63
CA GLU A 39 12.03 11.52 -5.80
C GLU A 39 11.51 10.30 -6.58
N ALA A 40 11.13 9.23 -5.87
CA ALA A 40 10.62 8.01 -6.50
C ALA A 40 9.31 8.25 -7.25
N ILE A 41 8.38 9.01 -6.69
CA ILE A 41 7.07 9.30 -7.32
C ILE A 41 7.09 10.54 -8.23
N GLY A 42 8.15 11.34 -8.19
CA GLY A 42 8.31 12.56 -9.01
C GLY A 42 7.58 13.80 -8.47
N VAL A 43 7.15 13.78 -7.20
CA VAL A 43 6.37 14.86 -6.57
C VAL A 43 6.84 15.10 -5.14
N ALA A 44 6.90 16.35 -4.69
CA ALA A 44 7.24 16.67 -3.31
C ALA A 44 6.14 16.19 -2.34
N VAL A 45 6.51 15.37 -1.37
CA VAL A 45 5.59 14.93 -0.31
C VAL A 45 5.65 15.94 0.85
N PRO A 46 4.53 16.57 1.26
CA PRO A 46 4.50 17.55 2.33
C PRO A 46 4.68 16.90 3.71
N ASP A 47 5.16 17.67 4.69
CA ASP A 47 5.27 17.22 6.07
C ASP A 47 3.92 17.00 6.76
N THR A 48 2.86 17.60 6.23
CA THR A 48 1.48 17.42 6.66
C THR A 48 0.77 16.22 6.01
N ALA A 49 1.48 15.38 5.24
CA ALA A 49 0.87 14.22 4.59
C ALA A 49 0.26 13.26 5.62
N PHE A 50 -0.95 12.78 5.35
CA PHE A 50 -1.55 11.70 6.11
C PHE A 50 -0.83 10.39 5.82
N VAL A 51 -0.63 9.57 6.86
CA VAL A 51 0.08 8.30 6.77
C VAL A 51 -0.67 7.25 7.57
N ALA A 52 -0.76 6.03 7.03
CA ALA A 52 -1.30 4.88 7.75
C ALA A 52 -0.58 3.59 7.33
N MET A 53 -0.41 2.66 8.27
CA MET A 53 0.22 1.37 8.00
C MET A 53 -0.81 0.25 7.87
N ASP A 54 -0.48 -0.77 7.07
CA ASP A 54 -1.30 -1.98 6.86
C ASP A 54 -2.78 -1.61 6.56
N TYR A 55 -2.97 -0.59 5.71
CA TYR A 55 -4.26 0.08 5.51
C TYR A 55 -5.14 -0.77 4.59
N HIS A 56 -6.36 -1.09 5.04
CA HIS A 56 -7.24 -2.00 4.33
C HIS A 56 -7.78 -1.36 3.04
N LEU A 57 -7.80 -2.13 1.95
CA LEU A 57 -8.35 -1.63 0.68
C LEU A 57 -9.87 -1.39 0.77
N ASP A 58 -10.60 -2.12 1.63
CA ASP A 58 -12.02 -1.86 1.88
C ASP A 58 -12.23 -0.47 2.56
N TRP A 59 -11.30 -0.05 3.42
CA TRP A 59 -11.33 1.29 4.04
C TRP A 59 -11.00 2.38 3.01
N LEU A 60 -10.05 2.13 2.12
CA LEU A 60 -9.71 3.05 1.05
C LEU A 60 -10.90 3.23 0.10
N GLN A 61 -11.51 2.14 -0.31
CA GLN A 61 -12.67 2.12 -1.20
C GLN A 61 -13.86 2.87 -0.59
N MET A 62 -14.14 2.66 0.71
CA MET A 62 -15.18 3.41 1.41
C MET A 62 -14.83 4.89 1.54
N ALA A 63 -13.57 5.25 1.80
CA ALA A 63 -13.16 6.65 1.87
C ALA A 63 -13.34 7.38 0.52
N LEU A 64 -13.03 6.71 -0.59
CA LEU A 64 -13.29 7.22 -1.94
C LEU A 64 -14.79 7.42 -2.18
N TYR A 65 -15.61 6.42 -1.81
CA TYR A 65 -17.07 6.49 -1.95
C TYR A 65 -17.67 7.68 -1.18
N LEU A 66 -17.31 7.85 0.10
CA LEU A 66 -17.83 8.93 0.94
C LEU A 66 -17.38 10.31 0.43
N ALA A 67 -16.14 10.43 -0.04
CA ALA A 67 -15.64 11.67 -0.62
C ALA A 67 -16.36 12.06 -1.93
N GLY A 68 -16.81 11.07 -2.70
CA GLY A 68 -17.54 11.26 -3.96
C GLY A 68 -19.06 11.38 -3.81
N THR A 69 -19.61 11.11 -2.61
CA THR A 69 -21.05 11.00 -2.38
C THR A 69 -21.49 11.93 -1.26
N PRO A 70 -21.93 13.16 -1.58
CA PRO A 70 -22.47 14.09 -0.59
C PRO A 70 -23.69 13.50 0.13
N ASN A 71 -23.70 13.56 1.46
CA ASN A 71 -24.77 13.03 2.32
C ASN A 71 -25.11 11.55 2.07
N PRO A 72 -24.14 10.64 2.25
CA PRO A 72 -24.39 9.21 2.06
C PRO A 72 -25.37 8.70 3.13
N PRO A 73 -26.17 7.66 2.82
CA PRO A 73 -27.05 7.05 3.81
C PRO A 73 -26.24 6.37 4.93
N ASP A 74 -26.83 6.26 6.12
CA ASP A 74 -26.20 5.57 7.27
C ASP A 74 -25.87 4.10 6.97
N SER A 75 -26.64 3.47 6.08
CA SER A 75 -26.43 2.12 5.60
C SER A 75 -26.24 2.11 4.08
N ILE A 76 -25.06 1.71 3.63
CA ILE A 76 -24.71 1.65 2.22
C ILE A 76 -24.76 0.18 1.76
N PRO A 77 -25.58 -0.17 0.75
CA PRO A 77 -25.54 -1.49 0.15
C PRO A 77 -24.13 -1.78 -0.38
N LYS A 78 -23.61 -3.00 -0.18
CA LYS A 78 -22.28 -3.38 -0.70
C LYS A 78 -22.14 -3.20 -2.21
N SER A 79 -23.24 -3.35 -2.95
CA SER A 79 -23.31 -3.12 -4.40
C SER A 79 -23.00 -1.69 -4.80
N ASP A 80 -23.19 -0.74 -3.89
CA ASP A 80 -23.11 0.69 -4.17
C ASP A 80 -21.69 1.22 -3.89
N VAL A 81 -20.83 0.39 -3.28
CA VAL A 81 -19.45 0.73 -2.97
C VAL A 81 -18.54 0.38 -4.16
N ILE A 82 -18.10 1.42 -4.86
CA ILE A 82 -17.09 1.50 -5.95
C ILE A 82 -16.29 0.21 -6.20
N GLY A 83 -16.45 -0.45 -7.35
CA GLY A 83 -15.58 -1.59 -7.70
C GLY A 83 -15.79 -2.87 -6.88
N SER A 84 -16.86 -2.97 -6.08
CA SER A 84 -17.24 -4.25 -5.45
C SER A 84 -18.02 -5.13 -6.43
N SER A 85 -17.46 -6.28 -6.80
CA SER A 85 -18.34 -7.45 -6.80
C SER A 85 -18.82 -7.62 -5.35
N PRO A 86 -20.12 -7.82 -5.07
CA PRO A 86 -20.62 -8.01 -3.71
C PRO A 86 -19.87 -9.08 -2.88
N GLN A 87 -19.14 -9.96 -3.57
CA GLN A 87 -18.32 -11.02 -3.03
C GLN A 87 -16.94 -10.54 -2.50
N ASP A 88 -16.41 -9.40 -2.93
CA ASP A 88 -15.03 -8.98 -2.62
C ASP A 88 -14.89 -8.25 -1.27
N PHE A 89 -15.93 -7.52 -0.86
CA PHE A 89 -15.92 -6.74 0.38
C PHE A 89 -15.92 -7.64 1.61
N ASN A 90 -14.89 -7.54 2.45
CA ASN A 90 -14.59 -8.38 3.63
C ASN A 90 -14.21 -9.86 3.40
N GLN A 91 -14.18 -10.40 2.18
CA GLN A 91 -13.85 -11.83 1.97
C GLN A 91 -12.37 -12.09 1.69
N ASN A 92 -11.69 -11.17 1.00
CA ASN A 92 -10.26 -11.28 0.71
C ASN A 92 -9.58 -9.95 1.09
N GLN A 93 -9.35 -9.76 2.39
CA GLN A 93 -8.74 -8.54 2.90
C GLN A 93 -7.34 -8.38 2.28
N MET A 94 -7.23 -7.40 1.41
CA MET A 94 -5.95 -6.89 0.95
C MET A 94 -5.70 -5.57 1.66
N ASP A 95 -4.47 -5.37 2.11
CA ASP A 95 -3.99 -4.14 2.71
C ASP A 95 -2.89 -3.52 1.83
N VAL A 96 -2.48 -2.30 2.13
CA VAL A 96 -1.21 -1.73 1.69
C VAL A 96 -0.33 -1.53 2.90
N ASP A 97 0.94 -1.89 2.81
CA ASP A 97 1.86 -1.81 3.95
C ASP A 97 1.99 -0.37 4.47
N LEU A 98 1.98 0.62 3.57
CA LEU A 98 1.91 2.03 3.92
C LEU A 98 1.05 2.81 2.90
N LEU A 99 0.09 3.59 3.39
CA LEU A 99 -0.64 4.60 2.63
C LEU A 99 -0.10 5.97 3.01
N VAL A 100 0.21 6.80 2.00
CA VAL A 100 0.51 8.22 2.18
C VAL A 100 -0.47 9.03 1.34
N ALA A 101 -1.15 10.01 1.93
CA ALA A 101 -2.13 10.85 1.24
C ALA A 101 -1.90 12.34 1.52
N PHE A 102 -1.99 13.16 0.49
CA PHE A 102 -1.87 14.62 0.63
C PHE A 102 -2.58 15.33 -0.52
N ASP A 103 -3.06 16.54 -0.24
CA ASP A 103 -3.71 17.39 -1.25
C ASP A 103 -2.62 18.02 -2.15
N GLU A 104 -2.83 17.98 -3.46
CA GLU A 104 -2.07 18.72 -4.47
C GLU A 104 -3.04 19.54 -5.33
N GLY A 105 -3.18 20.82 -5.03
CA GLY A 105 -4.18 21.66 -5.68
C GLY A 105 -5.60 21.19 -5.37
N SER A 106 -6.35 20.77 -6.38
CA SER A 106 -7.74 20.29 -6.24
C SER A 106 -7.87 18.76 -6.13
N THR A 107 -6.77 18.02 -6.26
CA THR A 107 -6.77 16.54 -6.21
C THR A 107 -6.05 16.05 -4.97
N THR A 108 -6.40 14.85 -4.52
CA THR A 108 -5.65 14.16 -3.45
C THR A 108 -4.70 13.16 -4.08
N ARG A 109 -3.39 13.30 -3.87
CA ARG A 109 -2.47 12.23 -4.25
C ARG A 109 -2.52 11.11 -3.22
N LEU A 110 -2.66 9.87 -3.69
CA LEU A 110 -2.61 8.66 -2.87
C LEU A 110 -1.42 7.82 -3.29
N VAL A 111 -0.43 7.69 -2.40
CA VAL A 111 0.73 6.82 -2.60
C VAL A 111 0.51 5.54 -1.81
N LEU A 112 0.27 4.44 -2.53
CA LEU A 112 0.06 3.10 -2.01
C LEU A 112 1.39 2.34 -2.08
N ILE A 113 1.95 1.97 -0.93
CA ILE A 113 3.27 1.35 -0.85
C ILE A 113 3.12 -0.08 -0.37
N GLU A 114 3.67 -1.01 -1.15
CA GLU A 114 3.85 -2.40 -0.77
C GLU A 114 5.33 -2.65 -0.47
N ALA A 115 5.64 -3.20 0.69
CA ALA A 115 6.98 -3.42 1.18
C ALA A 115 7.32 -4.92 1.31
N LYS A 116 8.55 -5.27 0.92
CA LYS A 116 9.13 -6.59 1.17
C LYS A 116 10.58 -6.44 1.60
N MET A 117 10.95 -7.11 2.69
CA MET A 117 12.34 -7.16 3.15
C MET A 117 13.08 -8.41 2.64
N GLU A 118 12.48 -9.59 2.79
CA GLU A 118 13.16 -10.87 2.52
C GLU A 118 12.68 -11.60 1.27
N THR A 119 11.36 -11.65 1.07
CA THR A 119 10.74 -12.36 -0.05
C THR A 119 10.47 -11.40 -1.20
N GLY A 120 10.31 -11.94 -2.41
CA GLY A 120 9.81 -11.16 -3.54
C GLY A 120 8.28 -11.12 -3.57
N TRP A 121 7.75 -10.41 -4.55
CA TRP A 121 6.36 -10.51 -4.96
C TRP A 121 6.22 -11.56 -6.06
N THR A 122 5.08 -12.24 -6.08
CA THR A 122 4.71 -13.12 -7.21
C THR A 122 3.83 -12.35 -8.19
N ASN A 123 3.81 -12.79 -9.45
CA ASN A 123 2.89 -12.23 -10.46
C ASN A 123 1.44 -12.37 -10.03
N ASP A 124 1.02 -13.54 -9.53
CA ASP A 124 -0.35 -13.75 -9.06
C ASP A 124 -0.77 -12.79 -7.95
N GLN A 125 0.13 -12.51 -6.99
CA GLN A 125 -0.16 -11.57 -5.90
C GLN A 125 -0.38 -10.17 -6.46
N MET A 126 0.49 -9.73 -7.37
CA MET A 126 0.45 -8.36 -7.90
C MET A 126 -0.61 -8.15 -8.95
N SER A 127 -0.90 -9.14 -9.80
CA SER A 127 -2.00 -9.06 -10.78
C SER A 127 -3.34 -8.90 -10.08
N LYS A 128 -3.63 -9.71 -9.04
CA LYS A 128 -4.84 -9.57 -8.23
C LYS A 128 -4.95 -8.19 -7.57
N LYS A 129 -3.82 -7.65 -7.11
CA LYS A 129 -3.78 -6.32 -6.49
C LYS A 129 -4.02 -5.21 -7.51
N ALA A 130 -3.38 -5.30 -8.68
CA ALA A 130 -3.55 -4.37 -9.79
C ALA A 130 -4.99 -4.37 -10.31
N GLU A 131 -5.62 -5.54 -10.45
CA GLU A 131 -7.03 -5.67 -10.85
C GLU A 131 -7.98 -5.00 -9.85
N ARG A 132 -7.79 -5.26 -8.55
CA ARG A 132 -8.63 -4.65 -7.50
C ARG A 132 -8.45 -3.14 -7.45
N LEU A 133 -7.22 -2.66 -7.44
CA LEU A 133 -6.97 -1.21 -7.39
C LEU A 133 -7.45 -0.53 -8.68
N ARG A 134 -7.32 -1.17 -9.84
CA ARG A 134 -7.92 -0.68 -11.09
C ARG A 134 -9.42 -0.51 -10.93
N ALA A 135 -10.14 -1.54 -10.45
CA ALA A 135 -11.58 -1.47 -10.28
C ALA A 135 -12.01 -0.31 -9.36
N MET A 136 -11.20 0.04 -8.36
CA MET A 136 -11.45 1.19 -7.47
C MET A 136 -11.22 2.54 -8.16
N PHE A 137 -10.11 2.69 -8.89
CA PHE A 137 -9.68 3.99 -9.42
C PHE A 137 -10.17 4.30 -10.83
N ASP A 138 -10.54 3.29 -11.62
CA ASP A 138 -11.13 3.48 -12.95
C ASP A 138 -12.62 3.81 -12.88
N ASP A 139 -13.26 3.62 -11.72
CA ASP A 139 -14.65 3.96 -11.49
C ASP A 139 -14.89 5.47 -11.67
N PRO A 140 -15.94 5.87 -12.43
CA PRO A 140 -16.25 7.29 -12.66
C PRO A 140 -16.47 8.12 -11.39
N SER A 141 -16.94 7.52 -10.30
CA SER A 141 -17.18 8.21 -9.03
C SER A 141 -15.90 8.46 -8.23
N ALA A 142 -14.86 7.63 -8.41
CA ALA A 142 -13.54 7.85 -7.81
C ALA A 142 -12.66 8.78 -8.67
N ARG A 143 -12.93 8.83 -9.98
CA ARG A 143 -12.14 9.59 -10.95
C ARG A 143 -12.13 11.08 -10.60
N GLY A 144 -10.94 11.64 -10.44
CA GLY A 144 -10.74 13.06 -10.14
C GLY A 144 -10.76 13.39 -8.64
N LEU A 145 -11.20 12.48 -7.78
CA LEU A 145 -11.05 12.63 -6.32
C LEU A 145 -9.61 12.38 -5.88
N ALA A 146 -9.00 11.36 -6.48
CA ALA A 146 -7.67 10.92 -6.15
C ALA A 146 -6.81 10.71 -7.39
N GLU A 147 -5.51 10.97 -7.23
CA GLU A 147 -4.48 10.55 -8.16
C GLU A 147 -3.65 9.44 -7.49
N PRO A 148 -3.88 8.18 -7.84
CA PRO A 148 -3.15 7.07 -7.25
C PRO A 148 -1.72 7.00 -7.78
N CYS A 149 -0.82 6.48 -6.95
CA CYS A 149 0.52 6.05 -7.31
C CYS A 149 0.83 4.79 -6.50
N PHE A 150 1.17 3.69 -7.16
CA PHE A 150 1.55 2.46 -6.47
C PHE A 150 3.05 2.25 -6.54
N LEU A 151 3.68 1.98 -5.41
CA LEU A 151 5.13 1.88 -5.28
C LEU A 151 5.52 0.60 -4.55
N LEU A 152 6.52 -0.10 -5.10
CA LEU A 152 7.16 -1.23 -4.46
C LEU A 152 8.38 -0.79 -3.65
N LEU A 153 8.50 -1.27 -2.42
CA LEU A 153 9.55 -0.90 -1.48
C LEU A 153 10.32 -2.14 -1.03
N SER A 154 11.54 -2.32 -1.52
CA SER A 154 12.37 -3.50 -1.18
C SER A 154 13.86 -3.21 -1.28
N PRO A 155 14.73 -4.00 -0.63
CA PRO A 155 16.18 -3.82 -0.74
C PRO A 155 16.73 -3.97 -2.15
N ARG A 156 16.02 -4.70 -3.02
CA ARG A 156 16.40 -4.91 -4.42
C ARG A 156 15.18 -4.71 -5.31
N ARG A 157 15.40 -4.10 -6.47
CA ARG A 157 14.37 -3.93 -7.50
C ARG A 157 13.82 -5.31 -7.91
N PRO A 158 12.50 -5.50 -7.99
CA PRO A 158 11.90 -6.71 -8.55
C PRO A 158 12.41 -6.97 -9.98
N GLN A 159 12.69 -8.23 -10.33
CA GLN A 159 13.23 -8.60 -11.66
C GLN A 159 12.30 -9.52 -12.47
N GLN A 160 11.26 -10.07 -11.84
CA GLN A 160 10.44 -11.15 -12.41
C GLN A 160 8.94 -10.80 -12.46
N LEU A 161 8.59 -9.54 -12.19
CA LEU A 161 7.22 -9.08 -12.26
C LEU A 161 6.87 -8.73 -13.71
N ASN A 162 5.78 -9.29 -14.22
CA ASN A 162 5.15 -8.85 -15.45
C ASN A 162 4.15 -7.75 -15.10
N ALA A 163 4.47 -6.51 -15.51
CA ALA A 163 3.65 -5.33 -15.29
C ALA A 163 2.95 -4.82 -16.57
N GLU A 164 2.96 -5.59 -17.67
CA GLU A 164 2.40 -5.19 -18.97
C GLU A 164 0.93 -4.78 -18.88
N THR A 165 0.18 -5.50 -18.05
CA THR A 165 -1.25 -5.25 -17.85
C THR A 165 -1.52 -4.37 -16.64
N TRP A 166 -0.53 -3.75 -16.00
CA TRP A 166 -0.79 -2.90 -14.83
C TRP A 166 -1.28 -1.51 -15.25
N PRO A 167 -2.11 -0.85 -14.43
CA PRO A 167 -2.43 0.57 -14.63
C PRO A 167 -1.15 1.42 -14.72
N SER A 168 -1.17 2.46 -15.55
CA SER A 168 0.00 3.32 -15.78
C SER A 168 0.49 4.04 -14.52
N TRP A 169 -0.37 4.26 -13.53
CA TRP A 169 0.00 4.85 -12.25
C TRP A 169 0.68 3.85 -11.28
N MET A 170 0.81 2.58 -11.66
CA MET A 170 1.63 1.58 -10.97
C MET A 170 3.01 1.39 -11.61
N THR A 171 3.23 1.96 -12.80
CA THR A 171 4.44 1.75 -13.60
C THR A 171 5.07 3.08 -14.04
N ARG A 172 6.35 3.03 -14.41
CA ARG A 172 7.06 4.11 -15.09
C ARG A 172 7.92 3.47 -16.16
N ASP A 173 7.75 3.91 -17.40
CA ASP A 173 8.45 3.34 -18.57
C ASP A 173 8.24 1.82 -18.72
N GLY A 174 7.04 1.33 -18.40
CA GLY A 174 6.68 -0.09 -18.46
C GLY A 174 7.13 -0.93 -17.26
N GLU A 175 7.88 -0.35 -16.33
CA GLU A 175 8.43 -1.05 -15.16
C GLU A 175 7.71 -0.63 -13.87
N PRO A 176 7.58 -1.51 -12.85
CA PRO A 176 7.03 -1.13 -11.56
C PRO A 176 7.76 0.07 -10.94
N ILE A 177 7.01 1.04 -10.41
CA ILE A 177 7.60 2.12 -9.61
C ILE A 177 8.22 1.50 -8.35
N TRP A 178 9.51 1.76 -8.12
CA TRP A 178 10.26 1.14 -7.04
C TRP A 178 11.14 2.14 -6.30
N MET A 179 11.22 1.96 -4.98
CA MET A 179 12.17 2.65 -4.11
C MET A 179 12.93 1.61 -3.27
N GLU A 180 14.20 1.88 -3.02
CA GLU A 180 15.02 1.02 -2.16
C GLU A 180 14.57 1.10 -0.68
N LEU A 181 14.30 -0.08 -0.11
CA LEU A 181 14.20 -0.25 1.34
C LEU A 181 15.57 -0.60 1.90
N ARG A 182 16.19 0.35 2.59
CA ARG A 182 17.51 0.13 3.22
C ARG A 182 17.40 -0.97 4.27
N ARG A 183 18.08 -2.10 4.05
CA ARG A 183 18.19 -3.18 5.04
C ARG A 183 19.15 -2.76 6.16
N PRO A 184 18.72 -2.72 7.43
CA PRO A 184 19.65 -2.54 8.54
C PRO A 184 20.71 -3.65 8.56
N ALA A 185 21.95 -3.29 8.88
CA ALA A 185 23.02 -4.26 9.07
C ALA A 185 22.74 -5.16 10.29
N GLY A 186 23.17 -6.43 10.21
CA GLY A 186 23.11 -7.38 11.33
C GLY A 186 21.75 -8.04 11.57
N LEU A 187 20.75 -7.85 10.68
CA LEU A 187 19.48 -8.57 10.76
C LEU A 187 19.67 -10.04 10.36
N ARG A 188 19.39 -10.96 11.29
CA ARG A 188 19.48 -12.41 11.07
C ARG A 188 18.13 -13.01 10.68
N LYS A 189 18.16 -14.02 9.83
CA LYS A 189 17.00 -14.81 9.42
C LYS A 189 17.08 -16.22 9.99
N VAL A 190 15.94 -16.76 10.41
CA VAL A 190 15.80 -18.18 10.73
C VAL A 190 15.26 -18.92 9.51
N THR A 191 16.01 -19.90 9.03
CA THR A 191 15.66 -20.71 7.86
C THR A 191 15.48 -22.17 8.28
N ARG A 192 14.34 -22.78 7.93
CA ARG A 192 14.17 -24.22 8.05
C ARG A 192 15.09 -24.94 7.07
N CYS A 193 15.76 -25.98 7.53
CA CYS A 193 16.74 -26.71 6.73
C CYS A 193 16.70 -28.22 6.98
N GLY A 194 17.27 -28.97 6.04
CA GLY A 194 17.58 -30.39 6.24
C GLY A 194 18.80 -30.60 7.16
N PRO A 195 19.14 -31.87 7.46
CA PRO A 195 20.34 -32.21 8.22
C PRO A 195 21.64 -31.78 7.53
N ASP A 196 21.62 -31.57 6.21
CA ASP A 196 22.73 -31.04 5.41
C ASP A 196 22.82 -29.50 5.45
N GLY A 197 21.94 -28.84 6.19
CA GLY A 197 21.87 -27.38 6.30
C GLY A 197 21.26 -26.69 5.08
N ARG A 198 20.77 -27.41 4.06
CA ARG A 198 20.11 -26.79 2.89
C ARG A 198 18.70 -26.36 3.25
N ALA A 199 18.30 -25.18 2.76
CA ALA A 199 16.96 -24.64 2.99
C ALA A 199 15.88 -25.62 2.50
N SER A 200 14.88 -25.89 3.33
CA SER A 200 13.78 -26.79 3.03
C SER A 200 12.52 -26.36 3.77
N ALA A 201 11.38 -26.28 3.07
CA ALA A 201 10.10 -25.90 3.67
C ALA A 201 9.62 -26.92 4.73
N THR A 202 9.98 -28.18 4.55
CA THR A 202 9.63 -29.30 5.44
C THR A 202 10.83 -29.79 6.25
N GLY A 203 11.91 -29.00 6.33
CA GLY A 203 13.09 -29.37 7.11
C GLY A 203 12.81 -29.33 8.62
N ASP A 204 13.34 -30.32 9.34
CA ASP A 204 13.19 -30.45 10.80
C ASP A 204 14.30 -29.72 11.59
N PHE A 205 15.25 -29.08 10.90
CA PHE A 205 16.33 -28.30 11.51
C PHE A 205 16.15 -26.80 11.26
N LEU A 206 16.80 -25.98 12.08
CA LEU A 206 16.84 -24.52 11.92
C LEU A 206 18.29 -24.05 11.77
N ARG A 207 18.53 -23.18 10.79
CA ARG A 207 19.79 -22.45 10.65
C ARG A 207 19.55 -20.95 10.80
N ILE A 208 20.55 -20.27 11.33
CA ILE A 208 20.57 -18.80 11.44
C ILE A 208 21.44 -18.26 10.31
N ASP A 209 20.84 -17.50 9.41
CA ASP A 209 21.51 -16.82 8.31
C ASP A 209 21.68 -15.33 8.64
N PRO A 210 22.76 -14.66 8.17
CA PRO A 210 22.96 -13.22 8.33
C PRO A 210 22.10 -12.33 7.40
#